data_AF-A0A2K8SH37-F1
#
_entry.id   AF-A0A2K8SH37-F1
#
_cell.length_a   1.000
_cell.length_b   1.000
_cell.length_c   1.000
_cell.angle_alpha   90.00
_cell.angle_beta   90.00
_cell.angle_gamma   90.00
#
_symmetry.space_group_name_H-M   'P 1'
#
loop_
_entity.id
_entity.type
_entity.pdbx_description
1 polymer ?
#
loop_
_entity_poly.entity_id
_entity_poly.type
_entity_poly.pdbx_seq_one_letter_code
_entity_poly.pdbx_strand_id
1 'polypeptide(L)'
;MSKIIYDVIQRFEVENGVPRLVSTNIQVIEGGEDLMSLATNLLDKLGFYDKFEEKRTSQYIGYKLKNPRKGAKRYQLILAQRKEGLSISIPQEILEPYLLKLNFSINFLTKMPELKNVVTMFQEISKFYWIIPSQKNVFFDLSKEYRETFKGQIVGDFELNFDGIVYREAENAYSDSKTQNINNMQLIDIIQKKYISKHPLSNYLDNSDCCLKIGKGDIGKDKLFNYAYQVAINSREVLEEFLTYFAKILMEQQ
;
A
#
# COMPACT_ATOMS: atom_id res chain seq x y z
N MET A 1 23.72 4.42 27.45
CA MET A 1 22.43 3.96 28.01
C MET A 1 21.37 4.17 26.94
N SER A 2 20.68 3.13 26.50
CA SER A 2 19.56 3.25 25.57
C SER A 2 18.39 3.96 26.27
N LYS A 3 17.86 5.02 25.66
CA LYS A 3 16.65 5.69 26.16
C LYS A 3 15.46 4.78 25.87
N ILE A 4 14.68 4.45 26.90
CA ILE A 4 13.38 3.75 26.74
C ILE A 4 12.33 4.85 26.60
N ILE A 5 11.59 4.85 25.51
CA ILE A 5 10.50 5.80 25.26
C ILE A 5 9.19 5.03 25.34
N TYR A 6 8.16 5.67 25.91
CA TYR A 6 6.82 5.11 26.01
C TYR A 6 5.88 5.96 25.17
N ASP A 7 5.14 5.33 24.26
CA ASP A 7 3.97 5.98 23.67
C ASP A 7 2.77 5.75 24.60
N VAL A 8 2.15 6.83 25.05
CA VAL A 8 1.08 6.81 26.04
C VAL A 8 -0.15 7.51 25.45
N ILE A 9 -1.16 6.72 25.09
CA ILE A 9 -2.47 7.23 24.67
C ILE A 9 -3.44 7.13 25.84
N GLN A 10 -3.85 8.29 26.36
CA GLN A 10 -4.89 8.40 27.38
C GLN A 10 -6.19 8.89 26.76
N ARG A 11 -7.30 8.22 27.08
CA ARG A 11 -8.65 8.66 26.71
C ARG A 11 -9.39 9.09 27.96
N PHE A 12 -9.93 10.28 27.93
CA PHE A 12 -10.77 10.82 28.99
C PHE A 12 -12.20 10.97 28.48
N GLU A 13 -13.16 10.68 29.35
CA GLU A 13 -14.58 10.98 29.17
C GLU A 13 -14.96 12.01 30.22
N VAL A 14 -15.73 13.03 29.84
CA VAL A 14 -16.13 14.09 30.75
C VAL A 14 -17.58 13.85 31.16
N GLU A 15 -17.76 13.37 32.40
CA GLU A 15 -19.08 13.21 33.01
C GLU A 15 -19.32 14.33 34.03
N ASN A 16 -20.39 15.10 33.86
CA ASN A 16 -20.75 16.21 34.77
C ASN A 16 -19.63 17.24 34.98
N GLY A 17 -18.84 17.52 33.93
CA GLY A 17 -17.71 18.46 34.00
C GLY A 17 -16.44 17.89 34.66
N VAL A 18 -16.45 16.62 35.05
CA VAL A 18 -15.29 15.95 35.64
C VAL A 18 -14.65 15.00 34.61
N PRO A 19 -13.38 15.21 34.22
CA PRO A 19 -12.69 14.29 33.33
C PRO A 19 -12.36 12.98 34.08
N ARG A 20 -12.80 11.85 33.51
CA ARG A 20 -12.52 10.49 33.97
C ARG A 20 -11.66 9.78 32.94
N LEU A 21 -10.55 9.21 33.38
CA LEU A 21 -9.67 8.41 32.53
C LEU A 21 -10.35 7.08 32.21
N VAL A 22 -10.68 6.86 30.94
CA VAL A 22 -11.39 5.65 30.45
C VAL A 22 -10.41 4.56 30.06
N SER A 23 -9.30 4.93 29.43
CA SER A 23 -8.30 3.96 29.00
C SER A 23 -6.92 4.59 28.89
N THR A 24 -5.89 3.84 29.25
CA THR A 24 -4.50 4.15 28.93
C THR A 24 -3.92 2.99 28.12
N ASN A 25 -3.34 3.29 26.97
CA ASN A 25 -2.56 2.33 26.21
C ASN A 25 -1.08 2.75 26.26
N ILE A 26 -0.21 1.85 26.69
CA ILE A 26 1.23 2.11 26.84
C ILE A 26 1.97 1.11 25.96
N GLN A 27 2.79 1.61 25.04
CA GLN A 27 3.70 0.79 24.25
C GLN A 27 5.15 1.17 24.58
N VAL A 28 5.96 0.16 24.88
CA VAL A 28 7.39 0.31 25.12
C VAL A 28 8.10 0.35 23.77
N ILE A 29 8.90 1.38 23.53
CA ILE A 29 9.76 1.52 22.35
C ILE A 29 11.19 1.29 22.82
N GLU A 30 11.66 0.04 22.71
CA GLU A 30 13.07 -0.29 22.93
C GLU A 30 13.92 0.21 21.75
N GLY A 31 15.00 0.95 22.03
CA GLY A 31 15.97 1.38 21.02
C GLY A 31 15.95 2.86 20.63
N GLY A 32 14.94 3.61 21.09
CA GLY A 32 14.82 5.04 20.82
C GLY A 32 14.00 5.36 19.57
N GLU A 33 13.18 6.41 19.73
CA GLU A 33 12.29 7.04 18.74
C GLU A 33 11.37 6.09 17.95
N ASP A 34 10.07 6.09 18.25
CA ASP A 34 9.10 5.36 17.42
C ASP A 34 9.08 5.88 15.97
N LEU A 35 8.60 5.06 15.05
CA LEU A 35 8.58 5.39 13.62
C LEU A 35 7.79 6.68 13.32
N MET A 36 6.74 7.00 14.09
CA MET A 36 6.00 8.25 13.92
C MET A 36 6.88 9.44 14.32
N SER A 37 7.51 9.40 15.49
CA SER A 37 8.44 10.42 15.97
C SER A 37 9.59 10.61 15.00
N LEU A 38 10.19 9.51 14.52
CA LEU A 38 11.25 9.51 13.52
C LEU A 38 10.80 10.18 12.23
N ALA A 39 9.62 9.82 11.72
CA ALA A 39 9.04 10.44 10.54
C ALA A 39 8.87 11.96 10.73
N THR A 40 8.29 12.39 11.85
CA THR A 40 8.09 13.82 12.11
C THR A 40 9.40 14.60 12.22
N ASN A 41 10.44 14.02 12.83
CA ASN A 41 11.76 14.62 12.96
C ASN A 41 12.54 14.64 11.64
N LEU A 42 12.37 13.63 10.78
CA LEU A 42 12.92 13.65 9.43
C LEU A 42 12.28 14.75 8.58
N LEU A 43 10.96 14.88 8.62
CA LEU A 43 10.25 15.94 7.90
C LEU A 43 10.69 17.34 8.37
N ASP A 44 10.93 17.52 9.67
CA ASP A 44 11.44 18.78 10.21
C ASP A 44 12.82 19.13 9.67
N LYS A 45 13.76 18.17 9.74
CA LYS A 45 15.12 18.33 9.20
C LYS A 45 15.15 18.61 7.70
N LEU A 46 14.16 18.12 6.96
CA LEU A 46 14.02 18.36 5.52
C LEU A 46 13.39 19.72 5.19
N GLY A 47 13.01 20.52 6.19
CA GLY A 47 12.35 21.81 5.99
C GLY A 47 10.90 21.68 5.52
N PHE A 48 10.26 20.53 5.74
CA PHE A 48 8.93 20.24 5.21
C PHE A 48 7.87 21.21 5.77
N TYR A 49 8.02 21.62 7.03
CA TYR A 49 7.11 22.56 7.69
C TYR A 49 7.18 23.98 7.12
N ASP A 50 8.18 24.34 6.30
CA ASP A 50 8.22 25.65 5.65
C ASP A 50 7.08 25.77 4.63
N LYS A 51 6.84 24.69 3.85
CA LYS A 51 5.84 24.63 2.78
C LYS A 51 4.49 24.06 3.23
N PHE A 52 4.49 23.16 4.20
CA PHE A 52 3.31 22.42 4.64
C PHE A 52 2.82 22.83 6.02
N GLU A 53 1.50 22.85 6.21
CA GLU A 53 0.82 22.97 7.50
C GLU A 53 0.48 21.57 8.04
N GLU A 54 0.90 21.26 9.27
CA GLU A 54 0.52 20.04 9.99
C GLU A 54 -0.89 20.17 10.57
N LYS A 55 -1.69 19.11 10.41
CA LYS A 55 -2.96 18.89 11.12
C LYS A 55 -2.92 17.53 11.80
N ARG A 56 -2.91 17.55 13.13
CA ARG A 56 -2.91 16.34 13.97
C ARG A 56 -4.31 16.00 14.43
N THR A 57 -4.65 14.71 14.36
CA THR A 57 -5.87 14.13 14.93
C THR A 57 -5.49 12.97 15.85
N SER A 58 -6.49 12.35 16.49
CA SER A 58 -6.26 11.13 17.28
C SER A 58 -5.91 9.90 16.45
N GLN A 59 -6.07 9.95 15.11
CA GLN A 59 -5.89 8.80 14.23
C GLN A 59 -4.72 8.93 13.25
N TYR A 60 -4.30 10.16 12.94
CA TYR A 60 -3.26 10.44 11.95
C TYR A 60 -2.72 11.88 12.09
N ILE A 61 -1.57 12.11 11.47
CA ILE A 61 -0.99 13.43 11.19
C ILE A 61 -1.06 13.66 9.69
N GLY A 62 -1.71 14.75 9.27
CA GLY A 62 -1.84 15.12 7.85
C GLY A 62 -1.10 16.42 7.55
N TYR A 63 -0.42 16.47 6.41
CA TYR A 63 0.29 17.65 5.93
C TYR A 63 -0.35 18.16 4.64
N LYS A 64 -0.72 19.44 4.62
CA LYS A 64 -1.31 20.12 3.47
C LYS A 64 -0.53 21.39 3.14
N LEU A 65 -0.59 21.85 1.91
CA LEU A 65 0.03 23.12 1.53
C LEU A 65 -0.47 24.30 2.37
N LYS A 66 0.43 25.18 2.81
CA LYS A 66 0.05 26.44 3.47
C LYS A 66 -0.69 27.38 2.51
N ASN A 67 -0.19 27.50 1.27
CA ASN A 67 -0.73 28.38 0.24
C ASN A 67 -1.18 27.60 -1.00
N PRO A 68 -2.27 26.82 -0.91
CA PRO A 68 -2.72 26.00 -2.03
C PRO A 68 -3.25 26.86 -3.18
N ARG A 69 -2.89 26.53 -4.43
CA ARG A 69 -3.63 27.02 -5.61
C ARG A 69 -5.10 26.55 -5.52
N LYS A 70 -6.03 27.27 -6.14
CA LYS A 70 -7.48 26.91 -6.15
C LYS A 70 -7.64 25.42 -6.49
N GLY A 71 -8.08 24.62 -5.52
CA GLY A 71 -8.29 23.17 -5.66
C GLY A 71 -7.39 22.27 -4.81
N ALA A 72 -6.20 22.73 -4.39
CA ALA A 72 -5.23 21.92 -3.64
C ALA A 72 -5.50 21.88 -2.12
N LYS A 73 -6.74 21.61 -1.70
CA LYS A 73 -7.12 21.53 -0.27
C LYS A 73 -6.82 20.18 0.39
N ARG A 74 -6.34 19.20 -0.37
CA ARG A 74 -6.11 17.82 0.09
C ARG A 74 -4.77 17.69 0.80
N TYR A 75 -4.68 16.75 1.75
CA TYR A 75 -3.40 16.36 2.34
C TYR A 75 -2.49 15.74 1.27
N GLN A 76 -1.22 16.13 1.31
CA GLN A 76 -0.16 15.71 0.39
C GLN A 76 0.71 14.61 1.00
N LEU A 77 0.70 14.51 2.33
CA LEU A 77 1.31 13.41 3.10
C LEU A 77 0.43 13.15 4.32
N ILE A 78 0.15 11.88 4.62
CA ILE A 78 -0.51 11.46 5.85
C ILE A 78 0.32 10.37 6.52
N LEU A 79 0.52 10.50 7.83
CA LEU A 79 1.18 9.51 8.69
C LEU A 79 0.16 8.96 9.69
N ALA A 80 0.07 7.65 9.83
CA ALA A 80 -0.80 7.00 10.80
C ALA A 80 -0.12 5.79 11.43
N GLN A 81 0.04 5.79 12.75
CA GLN A 81 0.57 4.64 13.47
C GLN A 81 -0.50 3.54 13.52
N ARG A 82 -0.15 2.34 13.04
CA ARG A 82 -0.99 1.13 13.05
C ARG A 82 -0.27 -0.02 13.76
N LYS A 83 -0.95 -1.15 13.92
CA LYS A 83 -0.38 -2.34 14.58
C LYS A 83 0.79 -2.92 13.77
N GLU A 84 0.68 -2.86 12.46
CA GLU A 84 1.63 -3.38 11.48
C GLU A 84 2.83 -2.45 11.20
N GLY A 85 2.83 -1.22 11.75
CA GLY A 85 3.88 -0.23 11.54
C GLY A 85 3.33 1.18 11.30
N LEU A 86 4.16 2.04 10.72
CA LEU A 86 3.74 3.37 10.29
C LEU A 86 3.13 3.29 8.89
N SER A 87 1.85 3.62 8.78
CA SER A 87 1.18 3.80 7.50
C SER A 87 1.45 5.20 6.96
N ILE A 88 1.95 5.28 5.73
CA ILE A 88 2.21 6.54 5.04
C ILE A 88 1.35 6.59 3.80
N SER A 89 0.62 7.69 3.62
CA SER A 89 -0.24 7.88 2.45
C SER A 89 0.17 9.11 1.64
N ILE A 90 0.29 8.91 0.34
CA ILE A 90 0.71 9.92 -0.66
C ILE A 90 -0.31 9.89 -1.81
N PRO A 91 -0.70 11.06 -2.37
CA PRO A 91 -1.58 11.11 -3.54
C PRO A 91 -1.13 10.19 -4.68
N GLN A 92 -2.08 9.52 -5.32
CA GLN A 92 -1.82 8.56 -6.41
C GLN A 92 -1.01 9.21 -7.54
N GLU A 93 -1.42 10.41 -7.97
CA GLU A 93 -0.75 11.18 -9.01
C GLU A 93 0.73 11.50 -8.72
N ILE A 94 1.12 11.53 -7.44
CA ILE A 94 2.48 11.79 -7.00
C ILE A 94 3.27 10.48 -6.89
N LEU A 95 2.65 9.42 -6.38
CA LEU A 95 3.33 8.16 -6.11
C LEU A 95 3.50 7.30 -7.39
N GLU A 96 2.47 7.23 -8.24
CA GLU A 96 2.41 6.36 -9.43
C GLU A 96 3.63 6.41 -10.35
N PRO A 97 4.20 7.59 -10.69
CA PRO A 97 5.37 7.66 -11.58
C PRO A 97 6.61 6.93 -11.04
N TYR A 98 6.64 6.61 -9.76
CA TYR A 98 7.77 6.00 -9.07
C TYR A 98 7.53 4.53 -8.72
N LEU A 99 6.45 3.92 -9.22
CA LEU A 99 6.09 2.54 -8.92
C LEU A 99 6.45 1.59 -10.05
N LEU A 100 6.81 0.37 -9.66
CA LEU A 100 6.75 -0.81 -10.50
C LEU A 100 5.31 -1.35 -10.45
N LYS A 101 4.63 -1.34 -11.60
CA LYS A 101 3.31 -1.93 -11.78
C LYS A 101 3.44 -3.22 -12.59
N LEU A 102 2.99 -4.32 -11.99
CA LEU A 102 2.95 -5.64 -12.60
C LEU A 102 1.51 -6.01 -12.89
N ASN A 103 1.14 -6.08 -14.17
CA ASN A 103 -0.18 -6.47 -14.63
C ASN A 103 -0.17 -7.95 -14.98
N PHE A 104 -0.93 -8.74 -14.22
CA PHE A 104 -1.08 -10.17 -14.46
C PHE A 104 -2.33 -10.40 -15.30
N SER A 105 -2.11 -10.81 -16.55
CA SER A 105 -3.17 -11.14 -17.50
C SER A 105 -3.45 -12.64 -17.45
N ILE A 106 -4.67 -13.02 -17.08
CA ILE A 106 -5.08 -14.41 -16.89
C ILE A 106 -6.31 -14.71 -17.73
N ASN A 107 -6.19 -15.76 -18.55
CA ASN A 107 -7.30 -16.35 -19.28
C ASN A 107 -7.80 -17.59 -18.53
N PHE A 108 -9.10 -17.66 -18.25
CA PHE A 108 -9.71 -18.83 -17.62
C PHE A 108 -10.91 -19.32 -18.39
N LEU A 109 -11.07 -20.65 -18.43
CA LEU A 109 -12.20 -21.31 -19.04
C LEU A 109 -13.24 -21.60 -17.97
N THR A 110 -14.48 -21.17 -18.23
CA THR A 110 -15.61 -21.49 -17.36
C THR A 110 -16.76 -22.08 -18.16
N LYS A 111 -17.53 -22.96 -17.53
CA LYS A 111 -18.84 -23.38 -18.03
C LYS A 111 -19.88 -22.44 -17.43
N MET A 112 -20.43 -21.56 -18.25
CA MET A 112 -21.61 -20.79 -17.85
C MET A 112 -22.85 -21.67 -18.06
N PRO A 113 -23.71 -21.88 -17.05
CA PRO A 113 -24.89 -22.74 -17.20
C PRO A 113 -25.82 -22.32 -18.36
N GLU A 114 -25.86 -21.02 -18.65
CA GLU A 114 -26.68 -20.41 -19.71
C GLU A 114 -26.12 -20.64 -21.12
N LEU A 115 -24.81 -20.85 -21.24
CA LEU A 115 -24.13 -21.09 -22.50
C LEU A 115 -23.68 -22.56 -22.48
N LYS A 116 -24.28 -23.41 -23.31
CA LYS A 116 -23.91 -24.85 -23.39
C LYS A 116 -22.41 -25.12 -23.66
N ASN A 117 -21.64 -24.08 -23.97
CA ASN A 117 -20.23 -24.12 -24.33
C ASN A 117 -19.36 -23.49 -23.24
N VAL A 118 -18.10 -23.93 -23.19
CA VAL A 118 -17.06 -23.31 -22.37
C VAL A 118 -16.76 -21.91 -22.92
N VAL A 119 -16.70 -20.91 -22.05
CA VAL A 119 -16.35 -19.54 -22.38
C VAL A 119 -14.99 -19.20 -21.81
N THR A 120 -14.14 -18.55 -22.60
CA THR A 120 -12.89 -17.94 -22.13
C THR A 120 -13.20 -16.57 -21.55
N MET A 121 -12.84 -16.36 -20.30
CA MET A 121 -12.85 -15.04 -19.65
C MET A 121 -11.43 -14.54 -19.46
N PHE A 122 -11.27 -13.23 -19.57
CA PHE A 122 -10.03 -12.51 -19.34
C PHE A 122 -10.14 -11.73 -18.04
N GLN A 123 -9.09 -11.78 -17.22
CA GLN A 123 -8.97 -10.96 -16.03
C GLN A 123 -7.55 -10.44 -15.87
N GLU A 124 -7.47 -9.15 -15.59
CA GLU A 124 -6.23 -8.45 -15.30
C GLU A 124 -6.21 -8.08 -13.82
N ILE A 125 -5.08 -8.32 -13.16
CA ILE A 125 -4.86 -7.93 -11.77
C ILE A 125 -3.50 -7.25 -11.68
N SER A 126 -3.48 -6.01 -11.18
CA SER A 126 -2.26 -5.25 -10.99
C SER A 126 -1.71 -5.39 -9.57
N LYS A 127 -0.39 -5.48 -9.45
CA LYS A 127 0.34 -5.26 -8.19
C LYS A 127 1.31 -4.11 -8.34
N PHE A 128 1.40 -3.29 -7.29
CA PHE A 128 2.23 -2.10 -7.27
C PHE A 128 3.31 -2.26 -6.22
N TYR A 129 4.53 -1.93 -6.58
CA TYR A 129 5.69 -1.97 -5.70
C TYR A 129 6.48 -0.69 -5.83
N TRP A 130 6.97 -0.15 -4.72
CA TRP A 130 8.07 0.79 -4.74
C TRP A 130 9.36 0.00 -4.49
N ILE A 131 10.22 -0.10 -5.51
CA ILE A 131 11.52 -0.74 -5.36
C ILE A 131 12.42 0.20 -4.58
N ILE A 132 12.96 -0.27 -3.47
CA ILE A 132 13.81 0.53 -2.59
C ILE A 132 15.12 0.80 -3.34
N PRO A 133 15.50 2.07 -3.61
CA PRO A 133 16.67 2.39 -4.42
C PRO A 133 17.98 1.75 -3.92
N SER A 134 18.20 1.70 -2.61
CA SER A 134 19.36 1.05 -1.99
C SER A 134 19.41 -0.47 -2.23
N GLN A 135 18.27 -1.11 -2.54
CA GLN A 135 18.12 -2.54 -2.76
C GLN A 135 17.92 -2.94 -4.23
N LYS A 136 18.16 -2.03 -5.18
CA LYS A 136 17.92 -2.27 -6.62
C LYS A 136 18.61 -3.52 -7.18
N ASN A 137 19.81 -3.85 -6.68
CA ASN A 137 20.57 -5.00 -7.18
C ASN A 137 19.88 -6.32 -6.78
N VAL A 138 19.34 -6.37 -5.55
CA VAL A 138 18.55 -7.50 -5.07
C VAL A 138 17.31 -7.69 -5.94
N PHE A 139 16.63 -6.61 -6.31
CA PHE A 139 15.52 -6.66 -7.25
C PHE A 139 15.93 -7.27 -8.60
N PHE A 140 17.05 -6.84 -9.19
CA PHE A 140 17.53 -7.39 -10.47
C PHE A 140 17.95 -8.86 -10.40
N ASP A 141 18.44 -9.32 -9.25
CA ASP A 141 18.76 -10.72 -9.04
C ASP A 141 17.49 -11.57 -8.92
N LEU A 142 16.48 -11.10 -8.18
CA LEU A 142 15.18 -11.76 -8.04
C LEU A 142 14.38 -11.77 -9.35
N SER A 143 14.56 -10.75 -10.20
CA SER A 143 13.87 -10.60 -11.48
C SER A 143 14.69 -11.06 -12.69
N LYS A 144 15.78 -11.80 -12.49
CA LYS A 144 16.71 -12.19 -13.56
C LYS A 144 16.06 -12.89 -14.76
N GLU A 145 15.00 -13.66 -14.53
CA GLU A 145 14.24 -14.38 -15.56
C GLU A 145 13.36 -13.45 -16.41
N TYR A 146 13.12 -12.23 -15.93
CA TYR A 146 12.26 -11.20 -16.53
C TYR A 146 13.08 -10.00 -17.06
N ARG A 147 14.38 -10.16 -17.26
CA ARG A 147 15.29 -9.07 -17.70
C ARG A 147 14.84 -8.41 -18.99
N GLU A 148 14.38 -9.19 -19.96
CA GLU A 148 13.89 -8.67 -21.25
C GLU A 148 12.60 -7.86 -21.10
N THR A 149 11.74 -8.25 -20.14
CA THR A 149 10.52 -7.51 -19.81
C THR A 149 10.87 -6.16 -19.18
N PHE A 150 11.76 -6.15 -18.19
CA PHE A 150 12.08 -4.94 -17.43
C PHE A 150 13.10 -4.03 -18.11
N LYS A 151 13.96 -4.55 -19.00
CA LYS A 151 15.02 -3.78 -19.68
C LYS A 151 15.88 -2.94 -18.72
N GLY A 152 16.13 -3.47 -17.52
CA GLY A 152 16.89 -2.78 -16.47
C GLY A 152 16.15 -1.67 -15.73
N GLN A 153 14.83 -1.55 -15.89
CA GLN A 153 14.01 -0.58 -15.17
C GLN A 153 13.48 -1.16 -13.85
N ILE A 154 13.30 -0.28 -12.86
CA ILE A 154 12.73 -0.59 -11.53
C ILE A 154 11.41 0.14 -11.27
N VAL A 155 10.95 0.92 -12.25
CA VAL A 155 9.68 1.66 -12.29
C VAL A 155 9.09 1.49 -13.68
N GLY A 156 7.77 1.56 -13.80
CA GLY A 156 7.05 1.41 -15.06
C GLY A 156 5.91 0.42 -14.98
N ASP A 157 5.21 0.25 -16.11
CA ASP A 157 4.07 -0.64 -16.25
C ASP A 157 4.43 -1.85 -17.12
N PHE A 158 4.33 -3.05 -16.56
CA PHE A 158 4.79 -4.27 -17.20
C PHE A 158 3.72 -5.36 -17.16
N GLU A 159 3.42 -5.89 -18.33
CA GLU A 159 2.51 -7.03 -18.49
C GLU A 159 3.25 -8.35 -18.29
N LEU A 160 2.69 -9.21 -17.44
CA LEU A 160 3.13 -10.56 -17.18
C LEU A 160 2.01 -11.51 -17.60
N ASN A 161 2.24 -12.22 -18.70
CA ASN A 161 1.29 -13.19 -19.21
C ASN A 161 1.37 -14.49 -18.41
N PHE A 162 0.21 -14.98 -17.96
CA PHE A 162 0.11 -16.29 -17.36
C PHE A 162 -0.30 -17.30 -18.44
N ASP A 163 0.67 -18.06 -18.94
CA ASP A 163 0.43 -19.17 -19.88
C ASP A 163 -0.15 -20.38 -19.14
N GLY A 164 -1.41 -20.26 -18.72
CA GLY A 164 -2.12 -21.33 -18.02
C GLY A 164 -3.61 -21.12 -18.11
N ILE A 165 -4.28 -21.94 -18.94
CA ILE A 165 -5.74 -21.98 -18.95
C ILE A 165 -6.21 -22.57 -17.62
N VAL A 166 -6.86 -21.75 -16.80
CA VAL A 166 -7.47 -22.21 -15.56
C VAL A 166 -8.85 -22.79 -15.87
N TYR A 167 -9.02 -24.10 -15.69
CA TYR A 167 -10.34 -24.74 -15.76
C TYR A 167 -11.07 -24.60 -14.43
N ARG A 168 -12.30 -24.07 -14.47
CA ARG A 168 -13.25 -24.17 -13.36
C ARG A 168 -14.40 -25.09 -13.75
N GLU A 169 -14.43 -26.29 -13.17
CA GLU A 169 -15.66 -27.07 -13.09
C GLU A 169 -16.50 -26.46 -11.97
N ALA A 170 -17.65 -25.89 -12.34
CA ALA A 170 -18.62 -25.45 -11.35
C ALA A 170 -19.27 -26.72 -10.76
N GLU A 171 -18.66 -27.30 -9.73
CA GLU A 171 -19.35 -28.28 -8.90
C GLU A 171 -20.50 -27.56 -8.19
N ASN A 172 -21.71 -27.84 -8.66
CA ASN A 172 -23.00 -27.56 -8.02
C ASN A 172 -23.27 -26.09 -7.64
N ALA A 173 -23.41 -25.22 -8.64
CA ALA A 173 -24.16 -23.98 -8.49
C ALA A 173 -25.61 -24.17 -9.00
N TYR A 174 -26.39 -25.00 -8.30
CA TYR A 174 -27.85 -24.93 -8.35
C TYR A 174 -28.36 -24.41 -7.01
N SER A 175 -28.65 -23.12 -6.99
CA SER A 175 -29.85 -22.60 -6.34
C SER A 175 -30.15 -21.27 -7.01
N ASP A 176 -31.41 -21.07 -7.42
CA ASP A 176 -32.11 -19.84 -7.80
C ASP A 176 -31.36 -18.71 -8.55
N SER A 177 -32.08 -18.10 -9.49
CA SER A 177 -31.75 -16.84 -10.18
C SER A 177 -31.50 -15.63 -9.25
N LYS A 178 -31.45 -15.83 -7.93
CA LYS A 178 -30.97 -14.88 -6.92
C LYS A 178 -29.48 -15.04 -6.56
N THR A 179 -28.82 -16.11 -7.01
CA THR A 179 -27.42 -16.47 -6.64
C THR A 179 -26.41 -16.33 -7.78
N GLN A 180 -26.80 -15.70 -8.91
CA GLN A 180 -25.90 -15.31 -10.01
C GLN A 180 -24.77 -14.35 -9.59
N ASN A 181 -24.80 -13.81 -8.37
CA ASN A 181 -23.67 -13.09 -7.77
C ASN A 181 -22.73 -14.06 -7.05
N ILE A 182 -21.98 -14.89 -7.78
CA ILE A 182 -20.60 -15.10 -7.34
C ILE A 182 -19.95 -13.74 -7.51
N ASN A 183 -20.00 -12.95 -6.43
CA ASN A 183 -19.57 -11.57 -6.40
C ASN A 183 -18.18 -11.49 -7.06
N ASN A 184 -17.97 -10.67 -8.10
CA ASN A 184 -16.70 -10.60 -8.84
C ASN A 184 -15.47 -10.52 -7.89
N MET A 185 -15.65 -9.92 -6.70
CA MET A 185 -14.69 -9.94 -5.60
C MET A 185 -14.23 -11.35 -5.16
N GLN A 186 -15.12 -12.33 -5.03
CA GLN A 186 -14.75 -13.69 -4.64
C GLN A 186 -13.91 -14.38 -5.72
N LEU A 187 -14.19 -14.09 -6.99
CA LEU A 187 -13.39 -14.61 -8.11
C LEU A 187 -11.99 -13.98 -8.14
N ILE A 188 -11.91 -12.66 -7.97
CA ILE A 188 -10.64 -11.92 -7.83
C ILE A 188 -9.81 -12.49 -6.68
N ASP A 189 -10.42 -12.70 -5.52
CA ASP A 189 -9.74 -13.27 -4.34
C ASP A 189 -9.18 -14.68 -4.61
N ILE A 190 -9.94 -15.52 -5.31
CA ILE A 190 -9.49 -16.87 -5.68
C ILE A 190 -8.32 -16.79 -6.65
N ILE A 191 -8.42 -15.96 -7.70
CA ILE A 191 -7.38 -15.83 -8.71
C ILE A 191 -6.09 -15.29 -8.08
N GLN A 192 -6.23 -14.26 -7.25
CA GLN A 192 -5.13 -13.65 -6.53
C GLN A 192 -4.42 -14.66 -5.61
N LYS A 193 -5.16 -15.49 -4.87
CA LYS A 193 -4.59 -16.49 -3.94
C LYS A 193 -4.05 -17.75 -4.63
N LYS A 194 -4.66 -18.20 -5.71
CA LYS A 194 -4.28 -19.47 -6.35
C LYS A 194 -3.21 -19.31 -7.40
N TYR A 195 -3.20 -18.20 -8.14
CA TYR A 195 -2.33 -18.02 -9.30
C TYR A 195 -1.32 -16.89 -9.07
N ILE A 196 -1.80 -15.70 -8.71
CA ILE A 196 -0.92 -14.51 -8.67
C ILE A 196 0.04 -14.56 -7.49
N SER A 197 -0.43 -14.89 -6.28
CA SER A 197 0.47 -15.03 -5.12
C SER A 197 1.46 -16.18 -5.26
N LYS A 198 1.22 -17.11 -6.20
CA LYS A 198 2.14 -18.21 -6.51
C LYS A 198 3.06 -17.90 -7.70
N HIS A 199 2.82 -16.82 -8.44
CA HIS A 199 3.71 -16.41 -9.52
C HIS A 199 5.11 -16.17 -8.95
N PRO A 200 6.19 -16.78 -9.49
CA PRO A 200 7.51 -16.76 -8.86
C PRO A 200 7.98 -15.35 -8.50
N LEU A 201 7.94 -14.43 -9.47
CA LEU A 201 8.34 -13.04 -9.24
C LEU A 201 7.46 -12.36 -8.18
N SER A 202 6.15 -12.57 -8.21
CA SER A 202 5.26 -11.91 -7.26
C SER A 202 5.47 -12.43 -5.84
N ASN A 203 5.70 -13.73 -5.70
CA ASN A 203 6.03 -14.36 -4.43
C ASN A 203 7.40 -13.88 -3.91
N TYR A 204 8.41 -13.75 -4.78
CA TYR A 204 9.70 -13.21 -4.38
C TYR A 204 9.59 -11.76 -3.89
N LEU A 205 8.88 -10.90 -4.62
CA LEU A 205 8.70 -9.50 -4.23
C LEU A 205 7.83 -9.32 -2.98
N ASP A 206 6.74 -10.08 -2.85
CA ASP A 206 5.85 -10.01 -1.67
C ASP A 206 6.55 -10.43 -0.36
N ASN A 207 7.68 -11.15 -0.43
CA ASN A 207 8.45 -11.63 0.73
C ASN A 207 9.88 -11.08 0.79
N SER A 208 10.22 -10.06 -0.02
CA SER A 208 11.56 -9.49 -0.08
C SER A 208 11.60 -8.10 0.54
N ASP A 209 12.67 -7.82 1.27
CA ASP A 209 12.96 -6.49 1.82
C ASP A 209 13.47 -5.51 0.75
N CYS A 210 13.52 -5.91 -0.53
CA CYS A 210 13.97 -5.03 -1.62
C CYS A 210 12.89 -4.05 -2.12
N CYS A 211 11.65 -4.20 -1.68
CA CYS A 211 10.55 -3.36 -2.14
C CYS A 211 9.45 -3.22 -1.09
N LEU A 212 8.70 -2.13 -1.21
CA LEU A 212 7.47 -1.93 -0.48
C LEU A 212 6.29 -2.21 -1.40
N LYS A 213 5.40 -3.09 -0.95
CA LYS A 213 4.13 -3.29 -1.63
C LYS A 213 3.23 -2.08 -1.40
N ILE A 214 2.76 -1.49 -2.50
CA ILE A 214 1.81 -0.40 -2.46
C ILE A 214 0.42 -1.02 -2.59
N GLY A 215 -0.38 -0.86 -1.53
CA GLY A 215 -1.74 -1.39 -1.55
C GLY A 215 -1.89 -2.91 -1.38
N LYS A 216 -3.15 -3.38 -1.44
CA LYS A 216 -3.49 -4.81 -1.33
C LYS A 216 -4.59 -5.23 -2.34
N GLY A 217 -4.30 -5.32 -3.64
CA GLY A 217 -5.34 -5.57 -4.68
C GLY A 217 -6.18 -4.30 -4.93
N ASP A 218 -7.47 -4.40 -5.27
CA ASP A 218 -8.41 -3.25 -5.35
C ASP A 218 -8.39 -2.34 -4.09
N ILE A 219 -7.74 -2.81 -3.03
CA ILE A 219 -7.43 -2.22 -1.73
C ILE A 219 -6.10 -1.43 -1.77
N GLY A 220 -5.78 -0.78 -2.89
CA GLY A 220 -4.58 0.07 -3.02
C GLY A 220 -4.70 1.43 -2.36
N LYS A 221 -5.93 1.88 -2.22
CA LYS A 221 -6.27 3.21 -1.76
C LYS A 221 -6.34 3.25 -0.24
N ASP A 222 -5.88 4.35 0.35
CA ASP A 222 -6.19 4.61 1.74
C ASP A 222 -7.73 4.67 1.90
N LYS A 223 -8.26 3.92 2.87
CA LYS A 223 -9.72 3.81 3.10
C LYS A 223 -10.35 5.14 3.50
N LEU A 224 -9.59 6.00 4.20
CA LEU A 224 -10.00 7.34 4.60
C LEU A 224 -9.66 8.36 3.51
N PHE A 225 -8.58 8.14 2.76
CA PHE A 225 -8.10 9.04 1.72
C PHE A 225 -8.04 8.33 0.35
N ASN A 226 -9.20 8.15 -0.28
CA ASN A 226 -9.34 7.38 -1.52
C ASN A 226 -8.55 7.90 -2.74
N TYR A 227 -7.99 9.11 -2.65
CA TYR A 227 -7.11 9.72 -3.67
C TYR A 227 -5.63 9.42 -3.43
N ALA A 228 -5.30 8.78 -2.30
CA ALA A 228 -3.94 8.43 -1.90
C ALA A 228 -3.73 6.92 -1.97
N TYR A 229 -2.50 6.53 -2.27
CA TYR A 229 -2.01 5.19 -1.99
C TYR A 229 -1.39 5.16 -0.61
N GLN A 230 -1.47 4.00 0.04
CA GLN A 230 -0.91 3.77 1.36
C GLN A 230 0.16 2.69 1.31
N VAL A 231 1.24 2.93 2.04
CA VAL A 231 2.29 1.96 2.32
C VAL A 231 2.40 1.76 3.83
N ALA A 232 2.72 0.55 4.26
CA ALA A 232 3.01 0.25 5.66
C ALA A 232 4.51 -0.03 5.81
N ILE A 233 5.18 0.70 6.71
CA ILE A 233 6.62 0.60 6.95
C ILE A 233 6.86 0.24 8.41
N ASN A 234 7.68 -0.77 8.64
CA ASN A 234 8.06 -1.26 9.97
C ASN A 234 9.57 -1.20 10.24
N SER A 235 10.39 -0.82 9.25
CA SER A 235 11.84 -0.63 9.37
C SER A 235 12.19 0.86 9.40
N ARG A 236 13.15 1.19 10.27
CA ARG A 236 13.72 2.54 10.38
C ARG A 236 14.42 2.97 9.10
N GLU A 237 15.25 2.10 8.54
CA GLU A 237 16.08 2.36 7.36
C GLU A 237 15.19 2.62 6.14
N VAL A 238 14.16 1.79 5.97
CA VAL A 238 13.19 1.95 4.88
C VAL A 238 12.37 3.23 5.04
N LEU A 239 12.00 3.59 6.28
CA LEU A 239 11.30 4.84 6.55
C LEU A 239 12.15 6.07 6.20
N GLU A 240 13.41 6.07 6.63
CA GLU A 240 14.37 7.14 6.34
C GLU A 240 14.53 7.33 4.83
N GLU A 241 14.73 6.24 4.08
CA GLU A 241 14.87 6.29 2.62
C GLU A 241 13.57 6.75 1.94
N PHE A 242 12.42 6.19 2.32
CA PHE A 242 11.11 6.53 1.73
C PHE A 242 10.77 8.01 1.94
N LEU A 243 10.87 8.52 3.17
CA LEU A 243 10.54 9.91 3.45
C LEU A 243 11.53 10.88 2.84
N THR A 244 12.83 10.58 2.87
CA THR A 244 13.85 11.45 2.22
C THR A 244 13.57 11.57 0.73
N TYR A 245 13.20 10.47 0.08
CA TYR A 245 12.88 10.45 -1.34
C TYR A 245 11.59 11.24 -1.65
N PHE A 246 10.48 10.88 -1.03
CA PHE A 246 9.17 11.43 -1.38
C PHE A 246 8.90 12.81 -0.79
N ALA A 247 9.45 13.17 0.36
CA ALA A 247 9.30 14.53 0.89
C ALA A 247 9.93 15.56 -0.05
N LYS A 248 11.08 15.22 -0.66
CA LYS A 248 11.70 16.07 -1.67
C LYS A 248 10.80 16.25 -2.88
N ILE A 249 10.26 15.17 -3.43
CA ILE A 249 9.32 15.20 -4.57
C ILE A 249 8.10 16.07 -4.23
N LEU A 250 7.49 15.86 -3.07
CA LEU A 250 6.33 16.61 -2.60
C LEU A 250 6.61 18.12 -2.48
N MET A 251 7.83 18.47 -2.03
CA MET A 251 8.25 19.87 -1.95
C MET A 251 8.55 20.50 -3.31
N GLU A 252 8.94 19.72 -4.33
CA GLU A 252 9.32 20.20 -5.66
C GLU A 252 8.15 20.32 -6.65
N GLN A 253 7.13 19.43 -6.55
CA GLN A 253 6.02 19.35 -7.52
C GLN A 253 4.92 20.43 -7.37
N GLN A 254 5.16 21.54 -6.66
CA GLN A 254 4.12 22.49 -6.23
C GLN A 254 4.38 23.95 -6.62
#